data_AF-A0A267ML40-F1
#
_entry.id   AF-A0A267ML40-F1
#
_cell.length_a   1.000
_cell.length_b   1.000
_cell.length_c   1.000
_cell.angle_alpha   90.00
_cell.angle_beta   90.00
_cell.angle_gamma   90.00
#
_symmetry.space_group_name_H-M   'P 1'
#
loop_
_entity.id
_entity.type
_entity.pdbx_description
1 polymer ?
#
loop_
_entity_poly.entity_id
_entity_poly.type
_entity_poly.pdbx_seq_one_letter_code
_entity_poly.pdbx_strand_id
1 'polypeptide(L)' 'MNQVEQIIYELEELRGQLNGLIKEKTELMEPQIIETSQKLDRVLNRYDKLINNLGFRS' A
#
# COMPACT_ATOMS: atom_id res chain seq x y z
N MET A 1 17.69 2.77 7.83
CA MET A 1 16.38 2.34 7.33
C MET A 1 16.61 1.16 6.40
N ASN A 2 16.19 -0.04 6.79
CA ASN A 2 16.31 -1.23 5.95
C ASN A 2 15.18 -1.25 4.89
N GLN A 3 15.28 -2.14 3.89
CA GLN A 3 14.32 -2.21 2.78
C GLN A 3 12.88 -2.52 3.25
N VAL A 4 12.74 -3.25 4.37
CA VAL A 4 11.44 -3.59 4.95
C VAL A 4 10.81 -2.36 5.61
N GLU A 5 11.58 -1.60 6.38
CA GLU A 5 11.15 -0.35 7.01
C GLU A 5 10.71 0.70 5.99
N GLN A 6 11.41 0.79 4.84
CA GLN A 6 11.02 1.69 3.75
C GLN A 6 9.66 1.32 3.16
N ILE A 7 9.38 0.03 2.99
CA ILE A 7 8.11 -0.45 2.44
C ILE A 7 6.97 -0.28 3.44
N ILE A 8 7.22 -0.52 4.73
CA ILE A 8 6.24 -0.27 5.78
C ILE A 8 5.88 1.23 5.81
N TYR A 9 6.88 2.11 5.69
CA TYR A 9 6.64 3.55 5.63
C TYR A 9 5.77 3.95 4.44
N GLU A 10 6.11 3.48 3.23
CA GLU A 10 5.35 3.75 2.00
C GLU A 10 3.91 3.22 2.08
N LEU A 11 3.71 2.08 2.76
CA LEU A 11 2.41 1.47 2.97
C LEU A 11 1.53 2.28 3.91
N GLU A 12 2.08 2.76 5.04
CA GLU A 12 1.34 3.62 5.98
C GLU A 12 1.02 4.99 5.36
N GLU A 13 1.93 5.55 4.55
CA GLU A 13 1.68 6.79 3.83
C GLU A 13 0.51 6.64 2.85
N LEU A 14 0.52 5.59 2.02
CA LEU A 14 -0.54 5.32 1.06
C LEU A 14 -1.88 5.00 1.73
N ARG A 15 -1.87 4.31 2.88
CA ARG A 15 -3.08 4.09 3.70
C ARG A 15 -3.64 5.42 4.21
N GLY A 16 -2.78 6.32 4.67
CA GLY A 16 -3.19 7.67 5.09
C GLY A 16 -3.85 8.45 3.95
N GLN A 17 -3.22 8.46 2.78
CA GLN A 17 -3.75 9.12 1.59
C GLN A 17 -5.09 8.53 1.13
N LEU A 18 -5.20 7.19 1.06
CA LEU A 18 -6.44 6.51 0.68
C LEU A 18 -7.58 6.83 1.65
N ASN A 19 -7.32 6.77 2.96
CA ASN A 19 -8.30 7.12 3.97
C ASN A 19 -8.71 8.59 3.93
N GLY A 20 -7.78 9.49 3.59
CA GLY A 20 -8.08 10.90 3.34
C GLY A 20 -9.02 11.08 2.16
N LEU A 21 -8.68 10.47 1.02
CA LEU A 21 -9.49 10.52 -0.21
C LEU A 21 -10.89 9.93 0.01
N ILE A 22 -11.02 8.81 0.71
CA ILE A 22 -12.31 8.19 1.04
C ILE A 22 -13.18 9.10 1.94
N LYS A 23 -12.56 9.86 2.85
CA LYS A 23 -13.28 10.81 3.72
C LYS A 23 -13.71 12.08 2.97
N GLU A 24 -12.91 12.51 2.01
CA GLU A 24 -13.16 13.74 1.24
C GLU A 24 -14.14 13.52 0.09
N LYS A 25 -14.13 12.33 -0.52
CA LYS A 25 -14.90 12.00 -1.71
C LYS A 25 -16.11 11.15 -1.36
N THR A 26 -17.26 11.58 -1.83
CA THR A 26 -18.54 10.86 -1.65
C THR A 26 -18.61 9.56 -2.45
N GLU A 27 -17.81 9.43 -3.51
CA GLU A 27 -17.84 8.27 -4.41
C GLU A 27 -16.51 7.52 -4.39
N LEU A 28 -16.55 6.26 -3.92
CA LEU A 28 -15.37 5.39 -3.84
C LEU A 28 -14.79 4.99 -5.22
N MET A 29 -15.53 5.25 -6.31
CA MET A 29 -15.10 4.98 -7.68
C MET A 29 -14.35 6.13 -8.32
N GLU A 30 -14.07 7.20 -7.57
CA GLU A 30 -13.28 8.29 -8.10
C GLU A 30 -11.89 7.81 -8.55
N PRO A 31 -11.40 8.25 -9.73
CA PRO A 31 -10.14 7.76 -10.30
C PRO A 31 -8.95 7.85 -9.35
N GLN A 32 -8.92 8.87 -8.49
CA GLN A 32 -7.86 9.09 -7.50
C GLN A 32 -7.88 8.05 -6.36
N ILE A 33 -9.07 7.58 -5.94
CA ILE A 33 -9.20 6.50 -4.96
C ILE A 33 -8.73 5.19 -5.58
N ILE A 34 -9.16 4.91 -6.81
CA ILE A 34 -8.75 3.71 -7.55
C ILE A 34 -7.23 3.70 -7.75
N GLU A 35 -6.63 4.81 -8.18
CA GLU A 35 -5.20 4.91 -8.40
C GLU A 35 -4.40 4.72 -7.10
N THR A 36 -4.84 5.34 -6.00
CA THR A 36 -4.20 5.21 -4.68
C THR A 36 -4.33 3.79 -4.15
N SER A 37 -5.48 3.14 -4.33
CA SER A 37 -5.68 1.72 -3.99
C SER A 37 -4.73 0.82 -4.77
N GLN A 38 -4.60 1.02 -6.08
CA GLN A 38 -3.69 0.22 -6.91
C GLN A 38 -2.22 0.44 -6.53
N LYS A 39 -1.84 1.65 -6.09
CA LYS A 39 -0.50 1.92 -5.56
C LYS A 39 -0.26 1.14 -4.27
N LEU A 40 -1.23 1.15 -3.35
CA LEU A 40 -1.16 0.40 -2.10
C LEU A 40 -1.02 -1.11 -2.37
N ASP A 41 -1.80 -1.66 -3.30
CA ASP A 41 -1.71 -3.06 -3.69
C ASP A 41 -0.32 -3.44 -4.24
N ARG A 42 0.31 -2.57 -5.04
CA ARG A 42 1.67 -2.80 -5.55
C ARG A 42 2.71 -2.84 -4.42
N VAL A 43 2.59 -1.96 -3.43
CA VAL A 43 3.50 -1.91 -2.27
C VAL A 43 3.31 -3.14 -1.38
N LEU A 44 2.05 -3.54 -1.13
CA LEU A 44 1.72 -4.78 -0.42
C LEU A 44 2.32 -6.02 -1.11
N ASN A 45 2.19 -6.11 -2.43
CA ASN A 45 2.78 -7.21 -3.20
C ASN A 45 4.32 -7.21 -3.14
N ARG A 46 4.95 -6.04 -3.06
CA ARG A 46 6.41 -5.93 -2.90
C ARG A 46 6.85 -6.36 -1.50
N TYR A 47 6.11 -5.98 -0.48
CA TYR A 47 6.31 -6.44 0.90
C TYR A 47 6.19 -7.96 0.99
N ASP A 48 5.10 -8.51 0.46
CA ASP A 48 4.82 -9.94 0.44
C ASP A 48 5.93 -10.72 -0.27
N LYS A 49 6.38 -10.27 -1.45
CA LYS A 49 7.52 -10.87 -2.16
C LYS A 49 8.81 -10.82 -1.36
N LEU A 50 9.08 -9.75 -0.61
CA LEU A 50 10.28 -9.65 0.20
C LEU A 50 10.23 -10.61 1.39
N ILE A 51 9.11 -10.69 2.10
CA ILE A 51 8.95 -11.62 3.23
C ILE A 51 8.95 -13.07 2.75
N ASN A 52 8.29 -13.37 1.63
CA ASN A 52 8.22 -14.72 1.07
C ASN A 52 9.54 -15.16 0.41
N ASN A 53 10.34 -14.24 -0.17
CA ASN A 53 11.71 -14.54 -0.63
C ASN A 53 12.72 -14.65 0.53
N LEU A 54 12.48 -14.01 1.67
CA LEU A 54 13.32 -14.13 2.87
C LEU A 54 13.11 -15.46 3.63
N GLY A 55 12.15 -16.29 3.19
CA GLY A 55 12.01 -17.68 3.61
C GLY A 55 10.96 -17.89 4.70
N PHE A 56 9.73 -18.13 4.27
CA PHE A 56 8.80 -19.06 4.94
C PHE A 56 8.05 -19.84 3.85
N ARG A 57 8.80 -20.69 3.13
CA ARG A 57 8.18 -21.85 2.48
C ARG A 57 7.95 -22.89 3.58
N SER A 58 6.72 -22.96 4.08
CA SER A 58 6.17 -24.12 4.79
C SER A 58 6.05 -25.31 3.85
#